data_AF-A0A820LX08-F1
#
_entry.id   AF-A0A820LX08-F1
#
_cell.length_a   1.000
_cell.length_b   1.000
_cell.length_c   1.000
_cell.angle_alpha   90.00
_cell.angle_beta   90.00
_cell.angle_gamma   90.00
#
_symmetry.space_group_name_H-M   'P 1'
#
loop_
_entity.id
_entity.type
_entity.pdbx_description
1 polymer ?
#
loop_
_entity_poly.entity_id
_entity_poly.type
_entity_poly.pdbx_seq_one_letter_code
_entity_poly.pdbx_strand_id
1 'polypeptide(L)'
;QAIINACKDTLTTNSIRGETNSNRLLILHLGTRDADLEDYAKYYADSDVEFMNLPHIHATSRSARMLRAIDAAQCKNWYPQLASTQGLHDLSALNKAASYVVANVDKHKPPVLVHFSN
;
A
#
# COMPACT_ATOMS: atom_id res chain seq x y z
N GLN A 1 24.23 -8.26 -6.29
CA GLN A 1 23.33 -8.91 -7.27
C GLN A 1 22.06 -9.51 -6.64
N ALA A 2 22.10 -10.12 -5.45
CA ALA A 2 20.93 -10.76 -4.83
C ALA A 2 19.77 -9.80 -4.49
N ILE A 3 20.05 -8.59 -4.00
CA ILE A 3 19.02 -7.60 -3.59
C ILE A 3 18.20 -7.12 -4.80
N ILE A 4 18.86 -6.90 -5.94
CA ILE A 4 18.20 -6.45 -7.18
C ILE A 4 17.21 -7.52 -7.70
N ASN A 5 17.54 -8.80 -7.54
CA ASN A 5 16.66 -9.88 -7.96
C ASN A 5 15.44 -10.02 -7.02
N ALA A 6 15.61 -9.85 -5.71
CA ALA A 6 14.48 -9.84 -4.76
C ALA A 6 13.48 -8.69 -5.02
N CYS A 7 13.97 -7.53 -5.48
CA CYS A 7 13.10 -6.42 -5.89
C CYS A 7 12.31 -6.72 -7.17
N LYS A 8 12.88 -7.49 -8.11
CA LYS A 8 12.16 -7.88 -9.34
C LYS A 8 11.00 -8.83 -9.04
N ASP A 9 11.19 -9.77 -8.13
CA ASP A 9 10.15 -10.74 -7.74
C ASP A 9 9.02 -10.10 -6.90
N THR A 10 9.31 -8.99 -6.21
CA THR A 10 8.30 -8.22 -5.48
C THR A 10 7.40 -7.39 -6.41
N LEU A 11 7.88 -7.04 -7.61
CA LEU A 11 7.13 -6.28 -8.61
C LEU A 11 6.23 -7.18 -9.48
N THR A 12 6.46 -8.49 -9.49
CA THR A 12 5.73 -9.46 -10.34
C THR A 12 4.67 -10.29 -9.61
N THR A 13 4.53 -10.16 -8.29
CA THR A 13 3.70 -11.08 -7.48
C THR A 13 2.26 -10.62 -7.21
N ASN A 14 1.87 -9.40 -7.58
CA ASN A 14 0.45 -9.03 -7.56
C ASN A 14 -0.17 -9.35 -8.91
N SER A 15 -0.43 -10.64 -9.07
CA SER A 15 -1.22 -11.26 -10.13
C SER A 15 -2.39 -10.35 -10.53
N ILE A 16 -2.36 -9.95 -11.81
CA ILE A 16 -3.46 -9.32 -12.54
C ILE A 16 -4.69 -10.19 -12.28
N ARG A 17 -5.68 -9.66 -11.54
CA ARG A 17 -6.96 -10.35 -11.34
C ARG A 17 -7.48 -10.77 -12.72
N GLY A 18 -7.83 -12.05 -12.84
CA GLY A 18 -8.59 -12.54 -13.98
C GLY A 18 -9.83 -11.67 -14.16
N GLU A 19 -10.05 -11.24 -15.40
CA GLU A 19 -11.22 -10.54 -15.93
C GLU A 19 -12.15 -9.97 -14.83
N THR A 20 -11.76 -8.85 -14.24
CA THR A 20 -12.72 -8.04 -13.48
C THR A 20 -13.83 -7.65 -14.45
N ASN A 21 -15.07 -8.04 -14.15
CA ASN A 21 -16.24 -7.52 -14.86
C ASN A 21 -16.14 -5.99 -14.85
N SER A 22 -15.83 -5.39 -16.00
CA SER A 22 -15.50 -3.96 -16.14
C SER A 22 -16.61 -3.02 -15.63
N ASN A 23 -17.81 -3.56 -15.38
CA ASN A 23 -18.98 -2.84 -14.85
C ASN A 23 -19.08 -2.77 -13.32
N ARG A 24 -18.24 -3.47 -12.54
CA ARG A 24 -18.30 -3.38 -11.07
C ARG A 24 -17.47 -2.19 -10.56
N LEU A 25 -17.99 -1.50 -9.55
CA LEU A 25 -17.27 -0.44 -8.85
C LEU A 25 -16.06 -1.03 -8.11
N LEU A 26 -14.88 -0.47 -8.36
CA LEU A 26 -13.66 -0.79 -7.63
C LEU A 26 -13.43 0.24 -6.53
N ILE A 27 -13.43 -0.22 -5.28
CA ILE A 27 -13.17 0.60 -4.10
C ILE A 27 -11.71 0.41 -3.70
N LEU A 28 -10.92 1.48 -3.80
CA LEU A 28 -9.54 1.51 -3.33
C LEU A 28 -9.53 2.07 -1.91
N HIS A 29 -9.42 1.18 -0.94
CA HIS A 29 -9.36 1.53 0.46
C HIS A 29 -7.89 1.70 0.89
N LEU A 30 -7.53 2.86 1.45
CA LEU A 30 -6.13 3.14 1.79
C LEU A 30 -5.63 2.36 3.02
N GLY A 31 -6.50 2.02 3.97
CA GLY A 31 -6.15 1.32 5.22
C GLY A 31 -5.93 -0.20 5.10
N THR A 32 -5.90 -0.85 6.26
CA THR A 32 -5.66 -2.30 6.40
C THR A 32 -6.98 -3.08 6.31
N ARG A 33 -6.91 -4.33 5.84
CA ARG A 33 -8.09 -5.16 5.56
C ARG A 33 -8.90 -5.54 6.81
N ASP A 34 -8.21 -5.84 7.91
CA ASP A 34 -8.82 -6.53 9.04
C ASP A 34 -9.81 -5.68 9.85
N ALA A 35 -9.64 -4.36 9.88
CA ALA A 35 -10.52 -3.48 10.66
C ALA A 35 -11.86 -3.21 9.97
N ASP A 36 -11.91 -3.35 8.65
CA ASP A 36 -12.88 -2.64 7.82
C ASP A 36 -13.71 -3.58 6.93
N LEU A 37 -13.25 -4.82 6.70
CA LEU A 37 -13.82 -5.73 5.70
C LEU A 37 -15.31 -6.03 5.90
N GLU A 38 -15.77 -6.19 7.15
CA GLU A 38 -17.16 -6.53 7.45
C GLU A 38 -18.13 -5.39 7.08
N ASP A 39 -17.74 -4.13 7.34
CA ASP A 39 -18.57 -2.98 7.02
C ASP A 39 -18.66 -2.76 5.51
N TYR A 40 -17.54 -2.87 4.77
CA TYR A 40 -17.57 -2.70 3.31
C TYR A 40 -18.40 -3.79 2.62
N ALA A 41 -18.33 -5.04 3.08
CA ALA A 41 -19.12 -6.13 2.49
C ALA A 41 -20.64 -5.90 2.63
N LYS A 42 -21.08 -5.24 3.70
CA LYS A 42 -22.48 -4.94 3.95
C LYS A 42 -23.04 -3.83 3.05
N TYR A 43 -22.28 -2.77 2.83
CA TYR A 43 -22.74 -1.59 2.08
C TYR A 43 -22.42 -1.65 0.58
N TYR A 44 -21.47 -2.49 0.18
CA TYR A 44 -20.94 -2.55 -1.18
C TYR A 44 -20.91 -3.96 -1.77
N ALA A 45 -22.01 -4.72 -1.62
CA ALA A 45 -22.13 -6.12 -2.06
C ALA A 45 -21.76 -6.35 -3.55
N ASP A 46 -22.03 -5.37 -4.41
CA ASP A 46 -21.74 -5.43 -5.85
C ASP A 46 -20.44 -4.73 -6.24
N SER A 47 -19.59 -4.37 -5.29
CA SER A 47 -18.29 -3.74 -5.54
C SER A 47 -17.13 -4.69 -5.24
N ASP A 48 -16.02 -4.47 -5.94
CA ASP A 48 -14.73 -5.05 -5.59
C ASP A 48 -14.00 -4.09 -4.63
N VAL A 49 -13.49 -4.59 -3.52
CA VAL A 49 -12.73 -3.78 -2.55
C VAL A 49 -11.28 -4.23 -2.55
N GLU A 50 -10.37 -3.29 -2.77
CA GLU A 50 -8.92 -3.49 -2.69
C GLU A 50 -8.35 -2.65 -1.54
N PHE A 51 -7.59 -3.30 -0.67
CA PHE A 51 -6.92 -2.65 0.46
C PHE A 51 -5.46 -2.36 0.09
N MET A 52 -5.09 -1.09 0.05
CA MET A 52 -3.76 -0.63 -0.35
C MET A 52 -2.73 -0.72 0.78
N ASN A 53 -3.16 -1.03 2.01
CA ASN A 53 -2.29 -1.23 3.17
C ASN A 53 -1.34 -0.05 3.41
N LEU A 54 -1.83 1.17 3.20
CA LEU A 54 -1.09 2.38 3.42
C LEU A 54 -1.18 2.81 4.90
N PRO A 55 -0.09 3.30 5.47
CA PRO A 55 -0.10 3.86 6.82
C PRO A 55 -0.94 5.14 6.90
N HIS A 56 -1.57 5.37 8.06
CA HIS A 56 -2.21 6.66 8.37
C HIS A 56 -1.19 7.80 8.44
N ILE A 57 -1.65 9.04 8.23
CA ILE A 57 -0.81 10.25 8.23
C ILE A 57 0.05 10.41 9.50
N HIS A 58 -0.49 9.99 10.65
CA HIS A 58 0.23 10.04 11.93
C HIS A 58 1.38 9.02 11.99
N ALA A 59 1.21 7.83 11.39
CA ALA A 59 2.25 6.82 11.31
C ALA A 59 3.38 7.31 10.38
N THR A 60 3.05 7.84 9.21
CA THR A 60 4.03 8.42 8.27
C THR A 60 4.78 9.61 8.87
N SER A 61 4.08 10.48 9.61
CA SER A 61 4.71 11.61 10.29
C SER A 61 5.68 11.15 11.38
N ARG A 62 5.33 10.08 12.10
CA ARG A 62 6.20 9.45 13.10
C ARG A 62 7.43 8.81 12.46
N SER A 63 7.26 8.03 11.38
CA SER A 63 8.36 7.37 10.68
C SER A 63 9.36 8.39 10.14
N ALA A 64 8.89 9.46 9.50
CA ALA A 64 9.73 10.55 9.02
C ALA A 64 10.51 11.27 10.15
N ARG A 65 9.88 11.48 11.31
CA ARG A 65 10.56 12.08 12.47
C ARG A 65 11.65 11.15 13.04
N MET A 66 11.37 9.85 13.12
CA MET A 66 12.35 8.86 13.59
C MET A 66 13.55 8.76 12.65
N LEU A 67 13.32 8.77 11.33
CA LEU A 67 14.36 8.82 10.31
C LEU A 67 15.31 10.01 10.50
N ARG A 68 14.76 11.22 10.68
CA ARG A 68 15.57 12.42 10.96
C ARG A 68 16.38 12.31 12.25
N ALA A 69 15.82 11.65 13.27
CA ALA A 69 16.52 11.46 14.53
C ALA A 69 17.71 10.49 14.41
N ILE A 70 17.57 9.42 13.62
CA ILE A 70 18.66 8.46 13.37
C ILE A 70 19.83 9.15 12.64
N ASP A 71 19.50 9.94 11.62
CA ASP A 71 20.48 10.69 10.84
C ASP A 71 21.23 11.71 11.72
N ALA A 72 20.49 12.52 12.49
CA ALA A 72 21.07 13.48 13.42
C ALA A 72 21.95 12.84 14.50
N ALA A 73 21.61 11.63 14.95
CA ALA A 73 22.37 10.90 15.97
C ALA A 73 23.63 10.21 15.43
N GLN A 74 23.88 10.22 14.12
CA GLN A 74 25.01 9.54 13.46
C GLN A 74 25.21 8.09 13.96
N CYS A 75 24.11 7.37 14.17
CA CYS A 75 24.14 6.08 14.85
C CYS A 75 24.97 5.05 14.07
N LYS A 76 26.00 4.46 14.71
CA LYS A 76 26.80 3.37 14.12
C LYS A 76 25.95 2.13 13.81
N ASN A 77 24.88 1.90 14.56
CA ASN A 77 23.91 0.81 14.37
C ASN A 77 22.61 1.32 13.71
N TRP A 78 22.73 2.15 12.67
CA TRP A 78 21.57 2.76 12.00
C TRP A 78 20.65 1.75 11.31
N TYR A 79 21.16 0.59 10.86
CA TYR A 79 20.36 -0.34 10.04
C TYR A 79 19.16 -0.96 10.79
N PRO A 80 19.32 -1.55 11.99
CA PRO A 80 18.17 -2.00 12.79
C PRO A 80 17.22 -0.87 13.18
N GLN A 81 17.75 0.33 13.43
CA GLN A 81 16.95 1.51 13.77
C GLN A 81 16.14 2.01 12.56
N LEU A 82 16.71 1.95 11.36
CA LEU A 82 16.02 2.29 10.14
C LEU A 82 14.84 1.35 9.92
N ALA A 83 15.06 0.04 10.10
CA ALA A 83 13.98 -0.96 9.99
C ALA A 83 12.85 -0.69 11.00
N SER A 84 13.17 -0.26 12.23
CA SER A 84 12.15 0.03 13.24
C SER A 84 11.34 1.30 12.96
N THR A 85 11.83 2.21 12.10
CA THR A 85 11.06 3.39 11.70
C THR A 85 9.84 3.07 10.84
N GLN A 86 9.83 1.91 10.17
CA GLN A 86 8.86 1.54 9.14
C GLN A 86 8.82 2.48 7.91
N GLY A 87 9.71 3.47 7.79
CA GLY A 87 9.65 4.43 6.68
C GLY A 87 9.85 3.80 5.30
N LEU A 88 10.75 2.81 5.17
CA LEU A 88 10.92 2.06 3.92
C LEU A 88 9.74 1.13 3.63
N HIS A 89 9.09 0.61 4.66
CA HIS A 89 7.88 -0.18 4.52
C HIS A 89 6.73 0.69 3.98
N ASP A 90 6.54 1.88 4.56
CA ASP A 90 5.55 2.87 4.14
C ASP A 90 5.71 3.24 2.65
N LEU A 91 6.95 3.51 2.22
CA LEU A 91 7.27 3.82 0.82
C LEU A 91 7.02 2.63 -0.12
N SER A 92 7.33 1.41 0.32
CA SER A 92 7.07 0.19 -0.44
C SER A 92 5.57 -0.03 -0.65
N ALA A 93 4.76 0.17 0.39
CA ALA A 93 3.31 0.09 0.31
C ALA A 93 2.74 1.12 -0.68
N LEU A 94 3.21 2.38 -0.61
CA LEU A 94 2.83 3.43 -1.57
C LEU A 94 3.16 3.04 -3.02
N ASN A 95 4.35 2.53 -3.27
CA ASN A 95 4.76 2.14 -4.62
C ASN A 95 3.95 0.94 -5.16
N LYS A 96 3.59 -0.01 -4.29
CA LYS A 96 2.69 -1.12 -4.63
C LYS A 96 1.29 -0.63 -4.98
N ALA A 97 0.74 0.31 -4.21
CA ALA A 97 -0.56 0.92 -4.50
C ALA A 97 -0.55 1.65 -5.85
N ALA A 98 0.48 2.45 -6.13
CA ALA A 98 0.65 3.12 -7.42
C ALA A 98 0.74 2.11 -8.58
N SER A 99 1.52 1.04 -8.40
CA SER A 99 1.66 -0.02 -9.40
C SER A 99 0.34 -0.75 -9.65
N TYR A 100 -0.46 -0.99 -8.60
CA TYR A 100 -1.79 -1.56 -8.72
C TYR A 100 -2.72 -0.66 -9.54
N VAL A 101 -2.72 0.65 -9.28
CA VAL A 101 -3.54 1.62 -10.01
C VAL A 101 -3.18 1.59 -11.51
N VAL A 102 -1.90 1.61 -11.85
CA VAL A 102 -1.47 1.53 -13.25
C VAL A 102 -1.88 0.19 -13.88
N ALA A 103 -1.69 -0.93 -13.18
CA ALA A 103 -1.98 -2.26 -13.75
C ALA A 103 -3.48 -2.55 -13.90
N ASN A 104 -4.31 -2.05 -12.99
CA ASN A 104 -5.73 -2.43 -12.90
C ASN A 104 -6.67 -1.29 -13.27
N VAL A 105 -6.41 -0.07 -12.83
CA VAL A 105 -7.29 1.09 -13.09
C VAL A 105 -7.02 1.67 -14.47
N ASP A 106 -5.75 1.91 -14.81
CA ASP A 106 -5.42 2.52 -16.10
C ASP A 106 -5.74 1.59 -17.28
N LYS A 107 -5.46 0.29 -17.12
CA LYS A 107 -5.68 -0.71 -18.17
C LYS A 107 -7.15 -1.08 -18.39
N HIS A 108 -7.92 -1.30 -17.32
CA HIS A 108 -9.30 -1.81 -17.42
C HIS A 108 -10.36 -0.72 -17.28
N LYS A 109 -9.96 0.51 -16.96
CA LYS A 109 -10.82 1.69 -16.77
C LYS A 109 -12.10 1.40 -15.95
N PRO A 110 -12.05 0.60 -14.85
CA PRO A 110 -13.24 0.39 -14.04
C PRO A 110 -13.68 1.73 -13.42
N PRO A 111 -14.96 1.90 -13.09
CA PRO A 111 -15.36 2.97 -12.18
C PRO A 111 -14.64 2.76 -10.84
N VAL A 112 -13.97 3.80 -10.33
CA VAL A 112 -13.16 3.74 -9.09
C VAL A 112 -13.66 4.73 -8.05
N LEU A 113 -13.77 4.26 -6.80
CA LEU A 113 -13.94 5.09 -5.61
C LEU A 113 -12.71 4.93 -4.71
N VAL A 114 -12.00 6.01 -4.44
CA VAL A 114 -10.88 6.02 -3.48
C VAL A 114 -11.40 6.52 -2.15
N HIS A 115 -11.19 5.75 -1.08
CA HIS A 115 -11.60 6.12 0.27
C HIS A 115 -10.46 5.89 1.27
N PHE A 116 -10.36 6.77 2.25
CA PHE A 116 -9.46 6.65 3.39
C PHE A 116 -10.23 6.88 4.67
N SER A 117 -9.95 6.08 5.69
CA SER A 117 -10.46 6.30 7.03
C SER A 117 -9.67 7.46 7.67
N ASN A 118 -10.38 8.40 8.29
CA ASN A 118 -9.79 9.52 9.04
C ASN A 118 -9.01 9.03 10.26
#